data_AF-A0A3S1R4T2-F1
#
_entry.id   AF-A0A3S1R4T2-F1
#
_cell.length_a   1.000
_cell.length_b   1.000
_cell.length_c   1.000
_cell.angle_alpha   90.00
_cell.angle_beta   90.00
_cell.angle_gamma   90.00
#
_symmetry.space_group_name_H-M   'P 1'
#
loop_
_entity.id
_entity.type
_entity.pdbx_description
1 polymer ?
#
loop_
_entity_poly.entity_id
_entity_poly.type
_entity_poly.pdbx_seq_one_letter_code
_entity_poly.pdbx_strand_id
1 'polypeptide(L)'
;ELSAVINGYIRQKEYEAAYRLFLFSLSDQERTLAGYIFNGGFEQILSGKPFDWQVRDRSGLEITFAGARDVGEGDSGATVRFLNTPVKNAALQQYVELPPGSYRISLIASARNLKLPKQLFWSIRCADPAGEIARFDIPEGTFNRRELSLDFAIGPSACPMQLLRLETAAIAESWRFRYVGTLVMHKLSIERVSS
;
A
#
# COMPACT_ATOMS: atom_id res chain seq x y z
N GLU A 1 -21.73 -9.59 1.94
CA GLU A 1 -22.38 -9.46 0.62
C GLU A 1 -21.55 -8.67 -0.40
N LEU A 2 -21.51 -7.32 -0.36
CA LEU A 2 -20.90 -6.54 -1.46
C LEU A 2 -19.40 -6.81 -1.71
N SER A 3 -18.56 -6.88 -0.69
CA SER A 3 -17.13 -7.20 -0.87
C SER A 3 -16.90 -8.57 -1.51
N ALA A 4 -17.80 -9.53 -1.28
CA ALA A 4 -17.73 -10.85 -1.91
C ALA A 4 -18.04 -10.77 -3.41
N VAL A 5 -19.00 -9.92 -3.80
CA VAL A 5 -19.34 -9.64 -5.20
C VAL A 5 -18.17 -8.97 -5.93
N ILE A 6 -17.58 -7.91 -5.34
CA ILE A 6 -16.41 -7.23 -5.94
C ILE A 6 -15.24 -8.22 -6.11
N ASN A 7 -14.96 -9.04 -5.09
CA ASN A 7 -13.94 -10.10 -5.21
C ASN A 7 -14.30 -11.16 -6.26
N GLY A 8 -15.59 -11.41 -6.49
CA GLY A 8 -16.09 -12.28 -7.56
C GLY A 8 -15.72 -11.76 -8.93
N TYR A 9 -15.93 -10.47 -9.20
CA TYR A 9 -15.52 -9.82 -10.45
C TYR A 9 -14.00 -9.87 -10.64
N ILE A 10 -13.22 -9.60 -9.59
CA ILE A 10 -11.74 -9.69 -9.64
C ILE A 10 -11.28 -11.11 -10.02
N ARG A 11 -11.88 -12.16 -9.44
CA ARG A 11 -11.54 -13.56 -9.77
C ARG A 11 -11.90 -13.94 -11.20
N GLN A 12 -12.95 -13.34 -11.75
CA GLN A 12 -13.39 -13.53 -13.13
C GLN A 12 -12.63 -12.64 -14.13
N LYS A 13 -11.63 -11.86 -13.65
CA LYS A 13 -10.85 -10.90 -14.44
C LYS A 13 -11.67 -9.73 -15.01
N GLU A 14 -12.85 -9.49 -14.44
CA GLU A 14 -13.74 -8.38 -14.77
C GLU A 14 -13.36 -7.15 -13.93
N TYR A 15 -12.13 -6.66 -14.11
CA TYR A 15 -11.53 -5.66 -13.22
C TYR A 15 -12.26 -4.31 -13.26
N GLU A 16 -12.63 -3.83 -14.44
CA GLU A 16 -13.35 -2.56 -14.60
C GLU A 16 -14.72 -2.61 -13.91
N ALA A 17 -15.44 -3.73 -14.04
CA ALA A 17 -16.73 -3.93 -13.35
C ALA A 17 -16.54 -3.95 -11.82
N ALA A 18 -15.48 -4.60 -11.33
CA ALA A 18 -15.14 -4.61 -9.92
C ALA A 18 -14.87 -3.20 -9.38
N TYR A 19 -14.04 -2.42 -10.09
CA TYR A 19 -13.68 -1.06 -9.66
C TYR A 19 -14.86 -0.10 -9.72
N ARG A 20 -15.66 -0.17 -10.79
CA ARG A 20 -16.89 0.62 -10.92
C ARG A 20 -17.87 0.33 -9.80
N LEU A 21 -18.09 -0.94 -9.47
CA LEU A 21 -18.96 -1.33 -8.35
C LEU A 21 -18.42 -0.82 -7.00
N PHE A 22 -17.10 -0.87 -6.81
CA PHE A 22 -16.46 -0.27 -5.64
C PHE A 22 -16.76 1.23 -5.53
N LEU A 23 -16.55 2.01 -6.60
CA LEU A 23 -16.80 3.45 -6.62
C LEU A 23 -18.28 3.80 -6.34
N PHE A 24 -19.21 3.01 -6.86
CA PHE A 24 -20.64 3.20 -6.58
C PHE A 24 -21.05 2.86 -5.14
N SER A 25 -20.25 2.07 -4.45
CA SER A 25 -20.50 1.68 -3.06
C SER A 25 -19.98 2.65 -2.00
N LEU A 26 -19.28 3.70 -2.43
CA LEU A 26 -18.70 4.68 -1.51
C LEU A 26 -19.79 5.61 -0.97
N SER A 27 -19.87 5.70 0.35
CA SER A 27 -20.56 6.77 1.09
C SER A 27 -19.92 8.14 0.80
N ASP A 28 -20.62 9.22 1.14
CA ASP A 28 -20.09 10.59 0.93
C ASP A 28 -18.77 10.83 1.65
N GLN A 29 -18.60 10.25 2.84
CA GLN A 29 -17.35 10.31 3.59
C GLN A 29 -16.24 9.49 2.91
N GLU A 30 -16.53 8.27 2.44
CA GLU A 30 -15.54 7.46 1.72
C GLU A 30 -15.11 8.10 0.39
N ARG A 31 -15.99 8.85 -0.27
CA ARG A 31 -15.66 9.56 -1.53
C ARG A 31 -14.56 10.61 -1.35
N THR A 32 -14.39 11.18 -0.16
CA THR A 32 -13.29 12.14 0.09
C THR A 32 -11.93 11.46 0.12
N LEU A 33 -11.90 10.14 0.31
CA LEU A 33 -10.69 9.31 0.32
C LEU A 33 -10.30 8.82 -1.08
N ALA A 34 -11.07 9.16 -2.10
CA ALA A 34 -10.86 8.69 -3.46
C ALA A 34 -9.57 9.26 -4.07
N GLY A 35 -8.93 8.42 -4.89
CA GLY A 35 -7.70 8.70 -5.61
C GLY A 35 -7.25 7.42 -6.31
N TYR A 36 -6.09 7.45 -6.98
CA TYR A 36 -5.50 6.21 -7.52
C TYR A 36 -5.15 5.22 -6.41
N ILE A 37 -4.75 5.72 -5.24
CA ILE A 37 -4.71 4.98 -3.99
C ILE A 37 -5.86 5.49 -3.14
N PHE A 38 -6.84 4.62 -2.88
CA PHE A 38 -7.93 4.94 -1.97
C PHE A 38 -7.42 5.01 -0.54
N ASN A 39 -7.90 5.97 0.25
CA ASN A 39 -7.48 6.16 1.64
C ASN A 39 -5.94 6.29 1.78
N GLY A 40 -5.30 7.03 0.88
CA GLY A 40 -3.84 7.21 0.89
C GLY A 40 -3.28 7.89 2.14
N GLY A 41 -4.13 8.53 2.96
CA GLY A 41 -3.78 9.08 4.28
C GLY A 41 -3.86 8.08 5.43
N PHE A 42 -4.26 6.83 5.15
CA PHE A 42 -4.39 5.76 6.14
C PHE A 42 -5.33 6.10 7.31
N GLU A 43 -6.49 6.68 7.01
CA GLU A 43 -7.54 6.89 7.99
C GLU A 43 -8.07 5.55 8.52
N GLN A 44 -8.53 5.53 9.77
CA GLN A 44 -8.98 4.33 10.49
C GLN A 44 -10.27 3.69 9.93
N ILE A 45 -10.86 4.27 8.88
CA ILE A 45 -12.06 3.77 8.23
C ILE A 45 -11.65 2.71 7.20
N LEU A 46 -11.54 1.45 7.64
CA LEU A 46 -11.32 0.31 6.74
C LEU A 46 -12.68 -0.27 6.32
N SER A 47 -13.06 -0.05 5.06
CA SER A 47 -14.32 -0.51 4.48
C SER A 47 -14.41 -2.03 4.29
N GLY A 48 -13.27 -2.72 4.34
CA GLY A 48 -13.16 -4.15 4.01
C GLY A 48 -13.41 -4.47 2.54
N LYS A 49 -13.46 -3.46 1.66
CA LYS A 49 -13.61 -3.61 0.21
C LYS A 49 -12.24 -3.88 -0.44
N PRO A 50 -12.17 -4.59 -1.58
CA PRO A 50 -10.88 -4.97 -2.18
C PRO A 50 -9.97 -3.83 -2.63
N PHE A 51 -10.54 -2.66 -2.96
CA PHE A 51 -9.82 -1.46 -3.38
C PHE A 51 -9.51 -0.52 -2.20
N ASP A 52 -9.83 -0.91 -0.98
CA ASP A 52 -9.35 -0.26 0.24
C ASP A 52 -8.18 -1.06 0.84
N TRP A 53 -7.53 -0.52 1.86
CA TRP A 53 -6.43 -1.19 2.53
C TRP A 53 -6.81 -2.55 3.09
N GLN A 54 -6.08 -3.56 2.64
CA GLN A 54 -6.17 -4.92 3.15
C GLN A 54 -4.94 -5.20 4.00
N VAL A 55 -5.17 -5.50 5.28
CA VAL A 55 -4.13 -5.93 6.21
C VAL A 55 -4.21 -7.45 6.34
N ARG A 56 -3.16 -8.15 5.92
CA ARG A 56 -3.02 -9.59 6.11
C ARG A 56 -2.30 -9.87 7.41
N ASP A 57 -2.78 -10.83 8.19
CA ASP A 57 -2.07 -11.24 9.39
C ASP A 57 -0.69 -11.82 9.05
N ARG A 58 0.33 -11.36 9.76
CA ARG A 58 1.74 -11.71 9.56
C ARG A 58 2.47 -11.70 10.90
N SER A 59 3.24 -12.75 11.14
CA SER A 59 4.18 -12.80 12.25
C SER A 59 5.23 -11.69 12.11
N GLY A 60 5.60 -11.13 13.26
CA GLY A 60 6.79 -10.28 13.39
C GLY A 60 6.64 -8.80 13.07
N LEU A 61 5.44 -8.36 12.71
CA LEU A 61 5.08 -6.95 12.63
C LEU A 61 3.65 -6.72 13.10
N GLU A 62 3.35 -5.48 13.46
CA GLU A 62 1.99 -5.00 13.69
C GLU A 62 1.72 -3.80 12.78
N ILE A 63 0.48 -3.70 12.28
CA ILE A 63 0.03 -2.54 11.50
C ILE A 63 -1.19 -1.94 12.19
N THR A 64 -1.11 -0.66 12.51
CA THR A 64 -2.22 0.12 13.06
C THR A 64 -2.46 1.37 12.21
N PHE A 65 -3.72 1.81 12.16
CA PHE A 65 -4.14 3.02 11.46
C PHE A 65 -4.58 4.02 12.52
N ALA A 66 -3.90 5.16 12.59
CA ALA A 66 -4.23 6.20 13.55
C ALA A 66 -5.42 7.03 13.02
N GLY A 67 -6.48 7.15 13.81
CA GLY A 67 -7.57 8.08 13.53
C GLY A 67 -7.15 9.53 13.82
N ALA A 68 -7.77 10.50 13.15
CA ALA A 68 -7.48 11.94 13.29
C ALA A 68 -7.63 12.49 14.73
N ARG A 69 -8.17 11.70 15.67
CA ARG A 69 -8.39 12.07 17.08
C ARG A 69 -7.40 11.45 18.06
N ASP A 70 -6.63 10.45 17.65
CA ASP A 70 -5.79 9.65 18.56
C ASP A 70 -4.34 10.14 18.66
N VAL A 71 -3.94 11.13 17.85
CA VAL A 71 -2.56 11.63 17.86
C VAL A 71 -2.51 13.13 17.59
N GLY A 72 -1.57 13.84 18.23
CA GLY A 72 -1.19 15.18 17.78
C GLY A 72 -0.80 15.16 16.30
N GLU A 73 -0.91 16.31 15.61
CA GLU A 73 -0.77 16.47 14.14
C GLU A 73 0.46 15.78 13.49
N GLY A 74 1.43 15.33 14.27
CA GLY A 74 2.65 14.65 13.84
C GLY A 74 2.54 13.15 13.52
N ASP A 75 1.64 12.36 14.12
CA ASP A 75 1.60 10.88 13.93
C ASP A 75 0.29 10.33 13.31
N SER A 76 -0.44 11.12 12.53
CA SER A 76 -1.51 10.57 11.70
C SER A 76 -0.96 9.65 10.60
N GLY A 77 -1.66 8.55 10.33
CA GLY A 77 -1.33 7.59 9.26
C GLY A 77 -1.24 6.13 9.71
N ALA A 78 -0.59 5.29 8.89
CA ALA A 78 -0.37 3.87 9.19
C ALA A 78 0.98 3.65 9.88
N THR A 79 0.95 3.03 11.05
CA THR A 79 2.16 2.63 11.80
C THR A 79 2.45 1.16 11.55
N VAL A 80 3.66 0.85 11.08
CA VAL A 80 4.22 -0.49 11.01
C VAL A 80 5.28 -0.64 12.10
N ARG A 81 5.03 -1.49 13.09
CA ARG A 81 5.95 -1.77 14.19
C ARG A 81 6.56 -3.16 14.02
N PHE A 82 7.88 -3.23 13.85
CA PHE A 82 8.59 -4.49 13.71
C PHE A 82 8.99 -5.05 15.08
N LEU A 83 8.74 -6.34 15.28
CA LEU A 83 8.83 -6.99 16.59
C LEU A 83 10.18 -7.67 16.85
N ASN A 84 11.25 -7.23 16.17
CA ASN A 84 12.60 -7.84 16.29
C ASN A 84 12.61 -9.34 15.97
N THR A 85 11.92 -9.69 14.88
CA THR A 85 11.79 -11.07 14.38
C THR A 85 11.93 -11.09 12.86
N PRO A 86 12.09 -12.26 12.24
CA PRO A 86 12.03 -12.39 10.80
C PRO A 86 10.63 -12.02 10.28
N VAL A 87 10.58 -11.37 9.13
CA VAL A 87 9.32 -11.04 8.44
C VAL A 87 9.43 -11.51 7.01
N LYS A 88 8.49 -12.35 6.57
CA LYS A 88 8.36 -12.81 5.18
C LYS A 88 7.10 -12.21 4.54
N ASN A 89 7.32 -11.26 3.62
CA ASN A 89 6.32 -10.43 2.96
C ASN A 89 5.59 -9.49 3.94
N ALA A 90 5.38 -8.25 3.55
CA ALA A 90 4.58 -7.33 4.36
C ALA A 90 3.07 -7.48 4.04
N ALA A 91 2.30 -7.02 5.01
CA ALA A 91 0.89 -7.34 5.24
C ALA A 91 -0.09 -6.38 4.56
N LEU A 92 0.38 -5.22 4.10
CA LEU A 92 -0.48 -4.14 3.62
C LEU A 92 -0.53 -4.13 2.09
N GLN A 93 -1.74 -4.18 1.54
CA GLN A 93 -1.96 -4.16 0.09
C GLN A 93 -3.27 -3.48 -0.29
N GLN A 94 -3.36 -3.06 -1.55
CA GLN A 94 -4.56 -2.50 -2.16
C GLN A 94 -4.56 -2.78 -3.66
N TYR A 95 -5.71 -3.11 -4.25
CA TYR A 95 -5.86 -3.07 -5.70
C TYR A 95 -6.00 -1.63 -6.18
N VAL A 96 -5.30 -1.27 -7.27
CA VAL A 96 -5.39 0.04 -7.90
C VAL A 96 -5.64 -0.13 -9.40
N GLU A 97 -6.36 0.82 -9.99
CA GLU A 97 -6.62 0.86 -11.43
C GLU A 97 -5.93 2.09 -12.04
N LEU A 98 -4.78 1.86 -12.65
CA LEU A 98 -4.01 2.88 -13.36
C LEU A 98 -4.15 2.67 -14.87
N PRO A 99 -4.73 3.64 -15.61
CA PRO A 99 -4.69 3.64 -17.06
C PRO A 99 -3.24 3.69 -17.61
N PRO A 100 -3.03 3.39 -18.91
CA PRO A 100 -1.73 3.64 -19.54
C PRO A 100 -1.26 5.09 -19.37
N GLY A 101 0.03 5.27 -19.05
CA GLY A 101 0.61 6.59 -18.82
C GLY A 101 1.82 6.59 -17.88
N SER A 102 2.34 7.80 -17.63
CA SER A 102 3.45 8.05 -16.71
C SER A 102 2.92 8.54 -15.36
N TYR A 103 3.53 8.04 -14.29
CA TYR A 103 3.07 8.24 -12.92
C TYR A 103 4.24 8.46 -11.97
N ARG A 104 3.95 9.13 -10.85
CA ARG A 104 4.82 9.23 -9.69
C ARG A 104 4.12 8.64 -8.49
N ILE A 105 4.77 7.70 -7.81
CA ILE A 105 4.39 7.29 -6.46
C ILE A 105 5.19 8.13 -5.46
N SER A 106 4.50 8.65 -4.44
CA SER A 106 5.10 9.46 -3.37
C SER A 106 4.66 8.98 -2.00
N LEU A 107 5.58 8.99 -1.03
CA LEU A 107 5.33 8.65 0.36
C LEU A 107 5.93 9.72 1.28
N ILE A 108 5.13 10.23 2.21
CA ILE A 108 5.60 10.99 3.36
C ILE A 108 5.65 10.04 4.56
N ALA A 109 6.84 9.83 5.13
CA ALA A 109 7.02 8.88 6.21
C ALA A 109 7.99 9.35 7.30
N SER A 110 7.82 8.81 8.49
CA SER A 110 8.74 8.93 9.63
C SER A 110 9.20 7.55 10.05
N ALA A 111 10.43 7.43 10.54
CA ALA A 111 10.96 6.17 11.03
C ALA A 111 11.79 6.37 12.30
N ARG A 112 11.79 5.35 13.16
CA ARG A 112 12.58 5.32 14.39
C ARG A 112 13.30 3.98 14.49
N ASN A 113 14.65 4.03 14.51
CA ASN A 113 15.52 2.86 14.65
C ASN A 113 15.16 1.72 13.68
N LEU A 114 14.81 2.08 12.44
CA LEU A 114 14.32 1.14 11.45
C LEU A 114 15.49 0.34 10.86
N LYS A 115 15.45 -0.99 11.04
CA LYS A 115 16.43 -1.94 10.50
C LYS A 115 15.70 -2.96 9.65
N LEU A 116 16.08 -3.05 8.38
CA LEU A 116 15.40 -3.76 7.29
C LEU A 116 16.41 -4.67 6.58
N PRO A 117 16.92 -5.72 7.24
CA PRO A 117 18.05 -6.53 6.75
C PRO A 117 17.78 -7.25 5.42
N LYS A 118 16.52 -7.33 4.97
CA LYS A 118 16.12 -7.81 3.64
C LYS A 118 15.19 -6.82 2.94
N GLN A 119 15.45 -5.52 3.10
CA GLN A 119 14.71 -4.40 2.51
C GLN A 119 13.22 -4.39 2.88
N LEU A 120 12.62 -3.21 2.81
CA LEU A 120 11.17 -3.02 2.83
C LEU A 120 10.84 -2.11 1.66
N PHE A 121 9.84 -2.46 0.88
CA PHE A 121 9.52 -1.70 -0.33
C PHE A 121 8.05 -1.81 -0.68
N TRP A 122 7.54 -0.78 -1.35
CA TRP A 122 6.29 -0.89 -2.09
C TRP A 122 6.57 -1.50 -3.45
N SER A 123 5.86 -2.57 -3.78
CA SER A 123 5.79 -3.13 -5.13
C SER A 123 4.51 -2.66 -5.81
N ILE A 124 4.61 -2.30 -7.09
CA ILE A 124 3.47 -2.16 -7.99
C ILE A 124 3.59 -3.32 -8.97
N ARG A 125 2.60 -4.21 -8.95
CA ARG A 125 2.60 -5.41 -9.81
C ARG A 125 1.34 -5.45 -10.64
N CYS A 126 1.44 -5.89 -11.88
CA CYS A 126 0.26 -6.17 -12.68
C CYS A 126 -0.48 -7.39 -12.13
N ALA A 127 -1.82 -7.33 -12.10
CA ALA A 127 -2.65 -8.46 -11.68
C ALA A 127 -2.71 -9.55 -12.76
N ASP A 128 -2.76 -9.17 -14.05
CA ASP A 128 -2.83 -10.09 -15.19
C ASP A 128 -2.34 -9.42 -16.49
N PRO A 129 -1.32 -9.97 -17.19
CA PRO A 129 -0.44 -11.03 -16.72
C PRO A 129 0.39 -10.56 -15.52
N ALA A 130 0.67 -11.48 -14.59
CA ALA A 130 1.41 -11.13 -13.38
C ALA A 130 2.85 -10.69 -13.69
N GLY A 131 3.25 -9.50 -13.25
CA GLY A 131 4.58 -8.95 -13.48
C GLY A 131 4.87 -7.75 -12.58
N GLU A 132 6.14 -7.51 -12.23
CA GLU A 132 6.53 -6.31 -11.50
C GLU A 132 6.63 -5.12 -12.46
N ILE A 133 6.01 -4.00 -12.09
CA ILE A 133 6.02 -2.74 -12.84
C ILE A 133 7.03 -1.79 -12.21
N ALA A 134 6.96 -1.64 -10.89
CA ALA A 134 7.82 -0.74 -10.15
C ALA A 134 8.08 -1.25 -8.74
N ARG A 135 9.21 -0.82 -8.20
CA ARG A 135 9.63 -1.11 -6.83
C ARG A 135 10.20 0.15 -6.18
N PHE A 136 9.66 0.49 -5.03
CA PHE A 136 9.93 1.73 -4.30
C PHE A 136 10.39 1.40 -2.87
N ASP A 137 11.70 1.47 -2.64
CA ASP A 137 12.31 1.06 -1.37
C ASP A 137 12.10 2.09 -0.23
N ILE A 138 11.92 1.58 0.98
CA ILE A 138 11.90 2.36 2.23
C ILE A 138 13.32 2.38 2.83
N PRO A 139 13.90 3.56 3.08
CA PRO A 139 15.24 3.64 3.67
C PRO A 139 15.25 3.18 5.13
N GLU A 140 16.37 2.61 5.55
CA GLU A 140 16.65 2.33 6.96
C GLU A 140 16.96 3.59 7.76
N GLY A 141 16.94 3.46 9.09
CA GLY A 141 17.41 4.49 10.03
C GLY A 141 16.30 5.22 10.77
N THR A 142 16.59 6.47 11.13
CA THR A 142 15.68 7.36 11.84
C THR A 142 15.53 8.63 11.02
N PHE A 143 14.29 8.99 10.71
CA PHE A 143 13.97 10.21 9.97
C PHE A 143 12.56 10.68 10.33
N ASN A 144 12.28 11.96 10.11
CA ASN A 144 11.00 12.57 10.42
C ASN A 144 10.41 13.20 9.16
N ARG A 145 9.18 12.82 8.82
CA ARG A 145 8.38 13.33 7.68
C ARG A 145 9.18 13.49 6.40
N ARG A 146 10.00 12.50 6.07
CA ARG A 146 10.78 12.46 4.83
C ARG A 146 9.85 12.14 3.68
N GLU A 147 9.95 12.93 2.62
CA GLU A 147 9.34 12.60 1.34
C GLU A 147 10.25 11.66 0.54
N LEU A 148 9.62 10.64 -0.03
CA LEU A 148 10.22 9.63 -0.88
C LEU A 148 9.36 9.52 -2.14
N SER A 149 9.98 9.35 -3.30
CA SER A 149 9.22 9.19 -4.55
C SER A 149 9.94 8.35 -5.60
N LEU A 150 9.16 7.84 -6.55
CA LEU A 150 9.64 7.09 -7.71
C LEU A 150 8.73 7.34 -8.91
N ASP A 151 9.32 7.59 -10.08
CA ASP A 151 8.59 7.64 -11.34
C ASP A 151 8.49 6.25 -11.96
N PHE A 152 7.32 5.93 -12.51
CA PHE A 152 7.06 4.66 -13.21
C PHE A 152 6.06 4.87 -14.35
N ALA A 153 5.91 3.87 -15.22
CA ALA A 153 4.97 3.91 -16.33
C ALA A 153 4.12 2.65 -16.40
N ILE A 154 2.86 2.82 -16.78
CA ILE A 154 1.98 1.75 -17.20
C ILE A 154 2.04 1.68 -18.72
N GLY A 155 2.62 0.60 -19.24
CA GLY A 155 2.77 0.37 -20.67
C GLY A 155 1.43 0.17 -21.39
N PRO A 156 1.42 0.23 -22.73
CA PRO A 156 0.22 0.08 -23.54
C PRO A 156 -0.31 -1.36 -23.59
N SER A 157 0.53 -2.36 -23.32
CA SER A 157 0.10 -3.74 -23.12
C SER A 157 -0.73 -3.81 -21.83
N ALA A 158 -2.04 -3.96 -22.00
CA ALA A 158 -3.06 -3.83 -20.97
C ALA A 158 -2.66 -4.51 -19.65
N CYS A 159 -2.30 -3.69 -18.67
CA CYS A 159 -2.35 -4.08 -17.27
C CYS A 159 -3.65 -3.48 -16.70
N PRO A 160 -4.77 -4.20 -16.76
CA PRO A 160 -6.08 -3.62 -16.43
C PRO A 160 -6.24 -3.32 -14.94
N MET A 161 -5.39 -3.92 -14.09
CA MET A 161 -5.40 -3.68 -12.66
C MET A 161 -4.02 -3.98 -12.09
N GLN A 162 -3.59 -3.17 -11.12
CA GLN A 162 -2.36 -3.39 -10.39
C GLN A 162 -2.65 -3.75 -8.93
N LEU A 163 -1.72 -4.45 -8.32
CA LEU A 163 -1.66 -4.69 -6.89
C LEU A 163 -0.50 -3.86 -6.32
N LEU A 164 -0.84 -2.90 -5.48
CA LEU A 164 0.10 -2.16 -4.66
C LEU A 164 0.30 -2.92 -3.34
N ARG A 165 1.54 -3.21 -2.99
CA ARG A 165 1.84 -4.04 -1.81
C ARG A 165 3.12 -3.64 -1.12
N LEU A 166 3.08 -3.55 0.20
CA LEU A 166 4.29 -3.43 1.03
C LEU A 166 4.90 -4.83 1.17
N GLU A 167 6.18 -4.98 0.82
CA GLU A 167 6.88 -6.25 0.74
C GLU A 167 8.29 -6.18 1.32
N THR A 168 8.84 -7.37 1.59
CA THR A 168 10.22 -7.59 2.00
C THR A 168 10.90 -8.48 0.98
N ALA A 169 12.21 -8.36 0.77
CA ALA A 169 12.96 -9.26 -0.12
C ALA A 169 13.32 -10.60 0.55
N ALA A 170 12.81 -10.86 1.76
CA ALA A 170 13.03 -12.11 2.47
C ALA A 170 12.27 -13.27 1.80
N ILE A 171 13.01 -14.19 1.17
CA ILE A 171 12.45 -15.42 0.57
C ILE A 171 12.23 -16.54 1.60
N ALA A 172 12.92 -16.47 2.73
CA ALA A 172 12.83 -17.38 3.87
C ALA A 172 12.99 -16.62 5.18
N GLU A 173 12.33 -17.09 6.23
CA GLU A 173 12.52 -16.57 7.57
C GLU A 173 13.89 -16.97 8.10
N SER A 174 14.59 -16.03 8.71
CA SER A 174 15.88 -16.28 9.33
C SER A 174 16.08 -15.34 10.49
N TRP A 175 16.34 -15.87 11.68
CA TRP A 175 16.65 -15.10 12.89
C TRP A 175 17.93 -14.25 12.77
N ARG A 176 18.72 -14.45 11.71
CA ARG A 176 19.81 -13.54 11.32
C ARG A 176 19.29 -12.22 10.74
N PHE A 177 18.12 -12.23 10.09
CA PHE A 177 17.52 -11.09 9.40
C PHE A 177 16.26 -10.64 10.13
N ARG A 178 16.46 -10.01 11.30
CA ARG A 178 15.38 -9.47 12.13
C ARG A 178 15.07 -8.04 11.75
N TYR A 179 13.79 -7.78 11.53
CA TYR A 179 13.29 -6.43 11.29
C TYR A 179 13.04 -5.75 12.64
N VAL A 180 13.46 -4.49 12.77
CA VAL A 180 13.37 -3.73 14.02
C VAL A 180 12.93 -2.31 13.73
N GLY A 181 12.26 -1.68 14.69
CA GLY A 181 11.92 -0.27 14.66
C GLY A 181 10.49 -0.03 14.22
N THR A 182 10.18 1.25 14.01
CA THR A 182 8.84 1.71 13.63
C THR A 182 8.92 2.55 12.38
N LEU A 183 7.99 2.32 11.45
CA LEU A 183 7.72 3.16 10.29
C LEU A 183 6.31 3.73 10.44
N VAL A 184 6.17 5.05 10.35
CA VAL A 184 4.87 5.73 10.25
C VAL A 184 4.75 6.29 8.84
N MET A 185 3.73 5.84 8.11
CA MET A 185 3.40 6.30 6.76
C MET A 185 2.25 7.30 6.88
N HIS A 186 2.54 8.57 6.63
CA HIS A 186 1.57 9.66 6.79
C HIS A 186 0.68 9.83 5.57
N LYS A 187 1.26 9.66 4.37
CA LYS A 187 0.53 9.76 3.11
C LYS A 187 1.24 8.98 2.02
N LEU A 188 0.52 8.10 1.33
CA LEU A 188 0.95 7.45 0.11
C LEU A 188 0.03 7.87 -1.04
N SER A 189 0.59 8.38 -2.12
CA SER A 189 -0.18 8.81 -3.30
C SER A 189 0.47 8.33 -4.58
N ILE A 190 -0.37 8.18 -5.60
CA ILE A 190 0.04 8.07 -7.00
C ILE A 190 -0.58 9.24 -7.73
N GLU A 191 0.21 9.92 -8.56
CA GLU A 191 -0.22 11.05 -9.38
C GLU A 191 0.24 10.83 -10.82
N ARG A 192 -0.57 11.24 -11.78
CA ARG A 192 -0.19 11.20 -13.19
C ARG A 192 0.81 12.31 -13.45
N VAL A 193 1.95 11.99 -14.05
CA VAL A 193 2.95 12.98 -14.46
C VAL A 193 2.59 13.43 -15.86
N SER A 194 2.36 14.73 -16.02
CA SER A 194 2.17 15.32 -17.35
C SER A 194 3.43 15.07 -18.18
N SER A 195 3.25 14.44 -19.34
CA SER A 195 4.28 14.32 -20.38
C SER A 195 4.57 15.68 -21.02
#